data_AF-A0A9P3AA79-F1
#
_entry.id   AF-A0A9P3AA79-F1
#
_cell.length_a   1.000
_cell.length_b   1.000
_cell.length_c   1.000
_cell.angle_alpha   90.00
_cell.angle_beta   90.00
_cell.angle_gamma   90.00
#
_symmetry.space_group_name_H-M   'P 1'
#
loop_
_entity.id
_entity.type
_entity.pdbx_description
1 polymer ?
#
loop_
_entity_poly.entity_id
_entity_poly.type
_entity_poly.pdbx_seq_one_letter_code
_entity_poly.pdbx_strand_id
1 'polypeptide(L)'
;MEARRLGMGMQLAPQEWPHWLTKEPPSPCAQYHRPRLGSHADAWVYWQSEPGVWRNRWREVCEDPKLLPHLQTLPADAYKVEADGQMVAVYWAERGEAEVLQRIDKLLKELA
;
A
#
# COMPACT_ATOMS: atom_id res chain seq x y z
N MET A 1 -2.98 -14.77 10.98
CA MET A 1 -4.18 -14.67 11.85
C MET A 1 -4.43 -13.25 12.38
N GLU A 2 -3.39 -12.43 12.58
CA GLU A 2 -3.53 -11.09 13.19
C GLU A 2 -4.24 -10.07 12.31
N ALA A 3 -3.98 -10.07 11.00
CA ALA A 3 -4.64 -9.17 10.05
C ALA A 3 -6.18 -9.28 10.08
N ARG A 4 -6.69 -10.52 10.16
CA ARG A 4 -8.13 -10.79 10.28
C ARG A 4 -8.72 -10.26 11.58
N ARG A 5 -7.96 -10.23 12.68
CA ARG A 5 -8.41 -9.64 13.96
C ARG A 5 -8.59 -8.12 13.87
N LEU A 6 -7.82 -7.48 12.99
CA LEU A 6 -7.90 -6.04 12.71
C LEU A 6 -8.96 -5.68 11.65
N GLY A 7 -9.65 -6.69 11.10
CA GLY A 7 -10.65 -6.52 10.05
C GLY A 7 -10.05 -6.29 8.66
N MET A 8 -8.78 -6.66 8.45
CA MET A 8 -8.11 -6.63 7.15
C MET A 8 -8.19 -7.98 6.45
N GLY A 9 -8.38 -7.94 5.13
CA GLY A 9 -8.12 -9.07 4.26
C GLY A 9 -6.63 -9.18 3.97
N MET A 10 -6.13 -10.41 3.86
CA MET A 10 -4.75 -10.70 3.48
C MET A 10 -4.74 -11.83 2.45
N GLN A 11 -4.04 -11.62 1.35
CA GLN A 11 -3.82 -12.63 0.31
C GLN A 11 -2.43 -12.48 -0.33
N LEU A 12 -1.89 -13.56 -0.88
CA LEU A 12 -0.72 -13.49 -1.75
C LEU A 12 -1.21 -13.22 -3.18
N ALA A 13 -0.91 -12.03 -3.69
CA ALA A 13 -1.34 -11.61 -5.02
C ALA A 13 -0.15 -11.61 -5.98
N PRO A 14 -0.27 -12.19 -7.19
CA PRO A 14 0.68 -11.92 -8.28
C PRO A 14 0.73 -10.43 -8.55
N GLN A 15 1.92 -9.89 -8.73
CA GLN A 15 2.13 -8.47 -9.04
C GLN A 15 2.92 -8.30 -10.32
N GLU A 16 2.51 -7.30 -11.10
CA GLU A 16 3.25 -6.73 -12.21
C GLU A 16 3.86 -5.41 -11.74
N TRP A 17 5.18 -5.40 -11.60
CA TRP A 17 5.90 -4.22 -11.17
C TRP A 17 6.24 -3.32 -12.37
N PRO A 18 6.19 -1.98 -12.21
CA PRO A 18 6.60 -1.09 -13.28
C PRO A 18 8.07 -1.33 -13.63
N HIS A 19 8.37 -1.41 -14.93
CA HIS A 19 9.73 -1.63 -15.45
C HIS A 19 10.76 -0.57 -15.01
N TRP A 20 10.31 0.59 -14.53
CA TRP A 20 11.16 1.68 -14.06
C TRP A 20 11.54 1.54 -12.58
N LEU A 21 10.94 0.60 -11.86
CA LEU A 21 11.28 0.34 -10.47
C LEU A 21 12.62 -0.37 -10.40
N THR A 22 13.65 0.30 -9.86
CA THR A 22 15.03 -0.18 -9.86
C THR A 22 15.21 -1.53 -9.17
N LYS A 23 14.38 -1.79 -8.15
CA LYS A 23 14.35 -3.06 -7.43
C LYS A 23 12.95 -3.61 -7.46
N GLU A 24 12.73 -4.62 -8.29
CA GLU A 24 11.46 -5.32 -8.35
C GLU A 24 11.24 -6.15 -7.08
N PRO A 25 10.13 -5.93 -6.36
CA PRO A 25 9.73 -6.77 -5.24
C PRO A 25 9.37 -8.20 -5.68
N PRO A 26 9.24 -9.15 -4.73
CA PRO A 26 8.81 -10.51 -5.08
C PRO A 26 7.38 -10.51 -5.66
N SER A 27 7.13 -11.49 -6.53
CA SER A 27 5.80 -11.81 -7.06
C SER A 27 5.60 -13.33 -6.95
N PRO A 28 4.58 -13.82 -6.21
CA PRO A 28 3.52 -13.07 -5.55
C PRO A 28 3.99 -12.31 -4.29
N CYS A 29 3.26 -11.26 -3.92
CA CYS A 29 3.51 -10.42 -2.75
C CYS A 29 2.31 -10.43 -1.80
N ALA A 30 2.55 -10.26 -0.50
CA ALA A 30 1.47 -10.14 0.47
C ALA A 30 0.72 -8.83 0.28
N GLN A 31 -0.57 -8.94 0.01
CA GLN A 31 -1.51 -7.85 -0.14
C GLN A 31 -2.42 -7.79 1.07
N TYR A 32 -2.37 -6.66 1.77
CA TYR A 32 -3.25 -6.31 2.86
C TYR A 32 -4.27 -5.30 2.37
N HIS A 33 -5.56 -5.57 2.56
CA HIS A 33 -6.62 -4.74 1.97
C HIS A 33 -7.81 -4.54 2.91
N ARG A 34 -8.54 -3.46 2.65
CA ARG A 34 -9.81 -3.12 3.30
C ARG A 34 -10.83 -2.64 2.26
N PRO A 35 -12.12 -2.99 2.40
CA PRO A 35 -13.17 -2.39 1.59
C PRO A 35 -13.25 -0.88 1.80
N ARG A 36 -13.49 -0.14 0.72
CA ARG A 36 -13.58 1.33 0.69
C ARG A 36 -15.04 1.76 0.64
N LEU A 37 -15.41 2.82 1.34
CA LEU A 37 -16.74 3.43 1.25
C LEU A 37 -16.83 4.28 -0.03
N GLY A 38 -17.87 4.06 -0.83
CA GLY A 38 -18.01 4.57 -2.20
C GLY A 38 -18.04 6.11 -2.38
N SER A 39 -17.84 6.91 -1.34
CA SER A 39 -17.66 8.36 -1.42
C SER A 39 -16.23 8.79 -1.78
N HIS A 40 -15.25 7.88 -1.71
CA HIS A 40 -13.87 8.15 -2.08
C HIS A 40 -13.61 7.55 -3.48
N ALA A 41 -13.97 8.27 -4.54
CA ALA A 41 -14.05 7.72 -5.90
C ALA A 41 -12.74 7.77 -6.71
N ASP A 42 -11.70 8.45 -6.20
CA ASP A 42 -10.44 8.58 -6.95
C ASP A 42 -9.63 7.29 -6.83
N ALA A 43 -9.43 6.62 -7.97
CA ALA A 43 -8.56 5.47 -8.09
C ALA A 43 -7.12 5.93 -8.31
N TRP A 44 -6.18 5.38 -7.54
CA TRP A 44 -4.78 5.75 -7.59
C TRP A 44 -3.89 4.55 -7.24
N VAL A 45 -2.65 4.62 -7.69
CA VAL A 45 -1.62 3.62 -7.40
C VAL A 45 -0.28 4.30 -7.30
N TYR A 46 0.45 3.97 -6.23
CA TYR A 46 1.80 4.45 -5.99
C TYR A 46 2.72 3.28 -5.66
N TRP A 47 3.94 3.34 -6.17
CA TRP A 47 5.02 2.42 -5.85
C TRP A 47 6.12 3.16 -5.08
N GLN A 48 6.68 2.49 -4.09
CA GLN A 48 7.79 3.03 -3.33
C GLN A 48 9.08 2.80 -4.12
N SER A 49 9.58 3.86 -4.76
CA SER A 49 10.82 3.80 -5.54
C SER A 49 12.07 3.77 -4.67
N GLU A 50 12.05 4.52 -3.58
CA GLU A 50 13.05 4.61 -2.54
C GLU A 50 12.31 4.74 -1.19
N PRO A 51 12.93 4.42 -0.04
CA PRO A 51 12.30 4.57 1.27
C PRO A 51 11.62 5.93 1.46
N GLY A 52 10.29 5.93 1.54
CA GLY A 52 9.47 7.15 1.68
C GLY A 52 9.20 7.94 0.39
N VAL A 53 9.76 7.56 -0.76
CA VAL A 53 9.53 8.19 -2.06
C VAL A 53 8.53 7.38 -2.88
N TRP A 54 7.30 7.88 -2.92
CA TRP A 54 6.18 7.25 -3.59
C TRP A 54 5.94 7.86 -4.97
N ARG A 55 5.91 7.03 -6.01
CA ARG A 55 5.72 7.47 -7.40
C ARG A 55 4.51 6.83 -8.04
N ASN A 56 3.75 7.60 -8.81
CA ASN A 56 2.62 7.10 -9.58
C ASN A 56 3.10 6.38 -10.87
N ARG A 57 2.15 5.95 -11.70
CA ARG A 57 2.45 5.25 -12.96
C ARG A 57 3.25 6.08 -13.98
N TRP A 58 3.20 7.39 -13.85
CA TRP A 58 3.92 8.36 -14.69
C TRP A 58 5.27 8.76 -14.12
N ARG A 59 5.70 8.14 -13.01
CA ARG A 59 6.95 8.40 -12.26
C ARG A 59 6.94 9.75 -11.53
N GLU A 60 5.78 10.38 -11.39
CA GLU A 60 5.60 11.60 -10.61
C GLU A 60 5.53 11.27 -9.12
N VAL A 61 6.15 12.10 -8.30
CA VAL A 61 6.15 11.91 -6.84
C VAL A 61 4.77 12.22 -6.28
N CYS A 62 4.32 11.47 -5.27
CA CYS A 62 3.11 11.78 -4.54
C CYS A 62 3.27 13.09 -3.77
N GLU A 63 2.62 14.15 -4.24
CA GLU A 63 2.60 15.46 -3.58
C GLU A 63 1.25 15.75 -2.90
N ASP A 64 0.29 14.82 -2.98
CA ASP A 64 -1.04 14.99 -2.38
C ASP A 64 -0.93 15.11 -0.85
N PRO A 65 -1.26 16.26 -0.26
CA PRO A 65 -1.14 16.49 1.18
C PRO A 65 -2.09 15.64 2.01
N LYS A 66 -3.13 15.05 1.40
CA LYS A 66 -4.05 14.12 2.06
C LYS A 66 -3.54 12.68 2.06
N LEU A 67 -2.58 12.34 1.19
CA LEU A 67 -2.12 10.97 1.01
C LEU A 67 -0.68 10.79 1.50
N LEU A 68 0.22 11.71 1.13
CA LEU A 68 1.65 11.64 1.45
C LEU A 68 1.95 11.42 2.94
N PRO A 69 1.28 12.09 3.90
CA PRO A 69 1.54 11.86 5.32
C PRO A 69 1.27 10.42 5.75
N HIS A 70 0.25 9.77 5.19
CA HIS A 70 -0.03 8.37 5.47
C HIS A 70 1.04 7.47 4.84
N LEU A 71 1.38 7.70 3.57
CA LEU A 71 2.38 6.90 2.85
C LEU A 71 3.77 6.97 3.49
N GLN A 72 4.13 8.09 4.13
CA GLN A 72 5.39 8.23 4.86
C GLN A 72 5.46 7.39 6.14
N THR A 73 4.32 6.91 6.66
CA THR A 73 4.31 6.02 7.84
C THR A 73 4.66 4.56 7.50
N LEU A 74 4.61 4.21 6.22
CA LEU A 74 4.89 2.87 5.73
C LEU A 74 6.39 2.56 5.77
N PRO A 75 6.77 1.30 6.01
CA PRO A 75 8.17 0.91 6.07
C PRO A 75 8.83 0.92 4.67
N ALA A 76 10.16 0.81 4.68
CA ALA A 76 10.99 0.79 3.47
C ALA A 76 10.74 -0.43 2.55
N ASP A 77 10.11 -1.47 3.09
CA ASP A 77 9.78 -2.71 2.39
C ASP A 77 8.29 -2.80 2.03
N ALA A 78 7.52 -1.71 2.23
CA ALA A 78 6.23 -1.53 1.59
C ALA A 78 6.46 -1.08 0.14
N TYR A 79 6.00 -1.90 -0.80
CA TYR A 79 6.39 -1.76 -2.19
C TYR A 79 5.38 -0.97 -3.01
N LYS A 80 4.09 -1.14 -2.71
CA LYS A 80 2.99 -0.57 -3.48
C LYS A 80 1.80 -0.31 -2.57
N VAL A 81 1.08 0.75 -2.89
CA VAL A 81 -0.20 1.11 -2.29
C VAL A 81 -1.15 1.52 -3.39
N GLU A 82 -2.38 1.05 -3.35
CA GLU A 82 -3.39 1.38 -4.34
C GLU A 82 -4.75 1.54 -3.68
N ALA A 83 -5.60 2.36 -4.28
CA ALA A 83 -7.01 2.40 -3.99
C ALA A 83 -7.78 2.41 -5.29
N ASP A 84 -8.87 1.64 -5.33
CA ASP A 84 -9.87 1.66 -6.39
C ASP A 84 -11.24 2.03 -5.80
N GLY A 85 -12.31 1.77 -6.56
CA GLY A 85 -13.68 2.06 -6.11
C GLY A 85 -14.24 1.09 -5.07
N GLN A 86 -13.54 0.00 -4.76
CA GLN A 86 -14.00 -1.08 -3.88
C GLN A 86 -13.09 -1.29 -2.68
N MET A 87 -11.79 -1.04 -2.81
CA MET A 87 -10.81 -1.34 -1.79
C MET A 87 -9.60 -0.41 -1.83
N VAL A 88 -8.92 -0.33 -0.69
CA VAL A 88 -7.55 0.18 -0.56
C VAL A 88 -6.65 -0.97 -0.13
N ALA A 89 -5.44 -1.04 -0.69
CA ALA A 89 -4.48 -2.10 -0.42
C ALA A 89 -3.04 -1.61 -0.31
N VAL A 90 -2.28 -2.31 0.53
CA VAL A 90 -0.82 -2.18 0.68
C VAL A 90 -0.18 -3.54 0.37
N TYR A 91 0.92 -3.49 -0.39
CA TYR A 91 1.76 -4.63 -0.72
C TYR A 91 3.08 -4.50 0.01
N TRP A 92 3.40 -5.47 0.84
CA TRP A 92 4.51 -5.39 1.79
C TRP A 92 5.20 -6.75 1.94
N ALA A 93 6.49 -6.73 2.22
CA ALA A 93 7.32 -7.93 2.37
C ALA A 93 7.01 -8.77 3.63
N GLU A 94 6.16 -8.26 4.53
CA GLU A 94 5.91 -8.82 5.86
C GLU A 94 7.18 -8.92 6.73
N ARG A 95 8.23 -8.15 6.41
CA ARG A 95 9.47 -8.15 7.19
C ARG A 95 9.41 -7.03 8.21
N GLY A 96 9.09 -7.37 9.46
CA GLY A 96 9.11 -6.38 10.53
C GLY A 96 8.39 -6.83 11.79
N GLU A 97 8.28 -5.89 12.71
CA GLU A 97 7.61 -6.08 13.99
C GLU A 97 6.09 -5.93 13.84
N ALA A 98 5.33 -6.47 14.81
CA ALA A 98 3.86 -6.40 14.83
C ALA A 98 3.32 -4.96 14.75
N GLU A 99 4.12 -3.97 15.17
CA GLU A 99 3.79 -2.55 15.03
C GLU A 99 3.58 -2.11 13.57
N VAL A 100 4.31 -2.71 12.63
CA VAL A 100 4.19 -2.38 11.21
C VAL A 100 2.79 -2.76 10.71
N LEU A 101 2.26 -3.90 11.14
CA LEU A 101 0.91 -4.33 10.81
C LEU A 101 -0.14 -3.36 11.37
N GLN A 102 0.07 -2.78 12.55
CA GLN A 102 -0.81 -1.76 13.12
C GLN A 102 -0.76 -0.45 12.34
N ARG A 103 0.41 -0.02 11.86
CA ARG A 103 0.56 1.16 11.00
C ARG A 103 -0.15 0.97 9.66
N ILE A 104 -0.01 -0.22 9.05
CA ILE A 104 -0.74 -0.60 7.83
C ILE A 104 -2.26 -0.58 8.08
N ASP A 105 -2.74 -1.17 9.18
CA ASP A 105 -4.17 -1.15 9.52
C ASP A 105 -4.71 0.27 9.69
N LYS A 106 -3.96 1.14 10.39
CA LYS A 106 -4.33 2.55 10.57
C LYS A 106 -4.44 3.27 9.23
N LEU A 107 -3.44 3.12 8.36
CA LEU A 107 -3.45 3.71 7.02
C LEU A 107 -4.64 3.22 6.20
N LEU A 108 -4.89 1.90 6.19
CA LEU A 108 -6.02 1.32 5.45
C LEU A 108 -7.37 1.79 5.99
N LYS A 109 -7.49 2.14 7.28
CA LYS A 109 -8.71 2.73 7.85
C LYS A 109 -8.90 4.19 7.48
N GLU A 110 -7.82 4.95 7.40
CA GLU A 110 -7.86 6.38 7.07
C GLU A 110 -8.14 6.62 5.58
N LEU A 111 -7.78 5.66 4.71
CA LEU A 111 -7.93 5.75 3.25
C LEU A 111 -9.12 4.95 2.67
N ALA A 112 -9.76 4.08 3.47
CA ALA A 112 -10.96 3.32 3.12
C ALA A 112 -12.23 4.16 3.27
#